data_AF-A0A7S1IQ71-F1
#
_entry.id   AF-A0A7S1IQ71-F1
#
_cell.length_a   1.000
_cell.length_b   1.000
_cell.length_c   1.000
_cell.angle_alpha   90.00
_cell.angle_beta   90.00
_cell.angle_gamma   90.00
#
_symmetry.space_group_name_H-M   'P 1'
#
loop_
_entity.id
_entity.type
_entity.pdbx_description
1 polymer ?
#
loop_
_entity_poly.entity_id
_entity_poly.type
_entity_poly.pdbx_seq_one_letter_code
_entity_poly.pdbx_strand_id
1 'polypeptide(L)'
;HNSRDAVQSLTTKSEQLLKQATDEAKDSRSKTEELKSLERKYSRIKDKLAKCHEEPSTPTTGSKDEQVRELQKKVAQFRTILNCNVCKIRVKNTIIQRCLHVFCAQCLDANLQSRKRKCPVCAMKFAESDVRTLPGLFDA
;
A
#
# COMPACT_ATOMS: atom_id res chain seq x y z
N HIS A 1 67.52 44.64 22.54
CA HIS A 1 66.11 44.95 22.26
C HIS A 1 65.60 44.06 21.12
N ASN A 2 66.19 44.15 19.92
CA ASN A 2 65.75 43.41 18.72
C ASN A 2 65.64 41.87 18.85
N SER A 3 66.52 41.21 19.60
CA SER A 3 66.48 39.74 19.79
C SER A 3 65.32 39.28 20.68
N ARG A 4 64.91 40.10 21.65
CA ARG A 4 63.83 39.79 22.58
C ARG A 4 62.48 39.86 21.88
N ASP A 5 62.29 40.87 21.04
CA ASP A 5 61.06 41.04 20.26
C ASP A 5 60.90 39.92 19.21
N ALA A 6 62.00 39.49 18.58
CA ALA A 6 62.00 38.35 17.67
C ALA A 6 61.63 37.03 18.37
N VAL A 7 62.19 36.77 19.56
CA VAL A 7 61.84 35.60 20.37
C VAL A 7 60.37 35.64 20.77
N GLN A 8 59.86 36.81 21.19
CA GLN A 8 58.48 36.97 21.63
C GLN A 8 57.45 36.85 20.48
N SER A 9 57.84 37.26 19.27
CA SER A 9 57.05 37.04 18.05
C SER A 9 57.04 35.56 17.63
N LEU A 10 58.17 34.86 17.77
CA LEU A 10 58.24 33.42 17.47
C LEU A 10 57.43 32.58 18.48
N THR A 11 57.45 32.93 19.76
CA THR A 11 56.65 32.22 20.79
C THR A 11 55.16 32.40 20.56
N THR A 12 54.70 33.63 20.27
CA THR A 12 53.28 33.88 19.96
C THR A 12 52.82 33.17 18.69
N LYS A 13 53.68 33.11 17.65
CA LYS A 13 53.38 32.36 16.42
C LYS A 13 53.31 30.85 16.67
N SER A 14 54.21 30.31 17.50
CA SER A 14 54.18 28.91 17.95
C SER A 14 52.89 28.57 18.71
N GLU A 15 52.48 29.44 19.64
CA GLU A 15 51.23 29.27 20.41
C GLU A 15 49.99 29.32 19.51
N GLN A 16 49.96 30.22 18.53
CA GLN A 16 48.88 30.28 17.54
C GLN A 16 48.79 29.00 16.70
N LEU A 17 49.92 28.46 16.23
CA LEU A 17 49.96 27.22 15.46
C LEU A 17 49.51 26.02 16.30
N LEU A 18 49.92 25.95 17.57
CA LEU A 18 49.46 24.92 18.51
C LEU A 18 47.95 25.01 18.70
N LYS A 19 47.41 26.21 18.92
CA LYS A 19 45.97 26.43 19.08
C LYS A 19 45.20 26.00 17.83
N GLN A 20 45.65 26.42 16.65
CA GLN A 20 45.03 26.04 15.38
C GLN A 20 45.04 24.51 15.19
N ALA A 21 46.17 23.84 15.41
CA ALA A 21 46.27 22.39 15.31
C ALA A 21 45.31 21.66 16.28
N THR A 22 45.13 22.19 17.50
CA THR A 22 44.19 21.61 18.46
C THR A 22 42.72 21.82 18.06
N ASP A 23 42.39 22.95 17.46
CA ASP A 23 41.03 23.24 17.01
C ASP A 23 40.67 22.42 15.76
N GLU A 24 41.60 22.27 14.82
CA GLU A 24 41.47 21.37 13.65
C GLU A 24 41.33 19.90 14.07
N ALA A 25 42.06 19.46 15.09
CA ALA A 25 41.92 18.10 15.65
C ALA A 25 40.54 17.87 16.28
N LYS A 26 39.97 18.88 16.97
CA LYS A 26 38.62 18.81 17.55
C LYS A 26 37.55 18.78 16.46
N ASP A 27 37.66 19.62 15.43
CA ASP A 27 36.73 19.64 14.31
C ASP A 27 36.76 18.32 13.53
N SER A 28 37.95 17.79 13.26
CA SER A 28 38.13 16.47 12.63
C SER A 28 37.49 15.35 13.46
N ARG A 29 37.62 15.41 14.80
CA ARG A 29 36.96 14.46 15.71
C ARG A 29 35.43 14.60 15.69
N SER A 30 34.91 15.81 15.60
CA SER A 30 33.46 16.05 15.49
C SER A 30 32.89 15.47 14.20
N LYS A 31 33.53 15.76 13.05
CA LYS A 31 33.12 15.25 11.74
C LYS A 31 33.17 13.73 11.65
N THR A 32 34.17 13.09 12.24
CA THR A 32 34.28 11.62 12.27
C THR A 32 33.18 10.96 13.09
N GLU A 33 32.78 11.53 14.22
CA GLU A 33 31.62 11.02 14.98
C GLU A 33 30.29 11.22 14.23
N GLU A 34 30.15 12.33 13.51
CA GLU A 34 28.98 12.60 12.69
C GLU A 34 28.87 11.61 11.51
N LEU A 35 29.98 11.31 10.83
CA LEU A 35 30.06 10.27 9.80
C LEU A 35 29.64 8.88 10.34
N LYS A 36 30.18 8.47 11.49
CA LYS A 36 29.79 7.20 12.14
C LYS A 36 28.30 7.18 12.53
N SER A 37 27.74 8.32 12.91
CA SER A 37 26.30 8.44 13.21
C SER A 37 25.46 8.28 11.95
N LEU A 38 25.88 8.90 10.85
CA LEU A 38 25.18 8.84 9.57
C LEU A 38 25.26 7.45 8.93
N GLU A 39 26.41 6.78 8.97
CA GLU A 39 26.57 5.39 8.55
C GLU A 39 25.65 4.43 9.31
N ARG A 40 25.53 4.62 10.64
CA ARG A 40 24.59 3.85 11.47
C ARG A 40 23.13 4.09 11.06
N LYS A 41 22.75 5.34 10.75
CA LYS A 41 21.40 5.67 10.26
C LYS A 41 21.15 5.06 8.88
N TYR A 42 22.11 5.14 7.97
CA TYR A 42 22.01 4.56 6.62
C TYR A 42 21.87 3.04 6.68
N SER A 43 22.68 2.37 7.50
CA SER A 43 22.58 0.92 7.73
C SER A 43 21.20 0.52 8.26
N ARG A 44 20.66 1.25 9.25
CA ARG A 44 19.30 1.01 9.77
C ARG A 44 18.21 1.19 8.70
N ILE A 45 18.33 2.21 7.85
CA ILE A 45 17.37 2.45 6.76
C ILE A 45 17.48 1.33 5.71
N LYS A 46 18.71 0.92 5.37
CA LYS A 46 18.97 -0.18 4.44
C LYS A 46 18.40 -1.51 4.97
N ASP A 47 18.59 -1.82 6.25
CA ASP A 47 18.04 -3.02 6.88
C ASP A 47 16.51 -2.99 6.94
N LYS A 48 15.92 -1.83 7.24
CA LYS A 48 14.46 -1.65 7.19
C LYS A 48 13.93 -1.83 5.77
N LEU A 49 14.61 -1.28 4.77
CA LEU A 49 14.24 -1.43 3.36
C LEU A 49 14.33 -2.88 2.92
N ALA A 50 15.39 -3.61 3.33
CA ALA A 50 15.52 -5.04 3.08
C ALA A 50 14.35 -5.82 3.73
N LYS A 51 14.03 -5.53 4.99
CA LYS A 51 12.91 -6.18 5.71
C LYS A 51 11.52 -5.82 5.16
N CYS A 52 11.34 -4.61 4.63
CA CYS A 52 10.09 -4.21 3.97
C CYS A 52 9.97 -4.77 2.54
N HIS A 53 11.08 -5.09 1.88
CA HIS A 53 11.08 -5.84 0.63
C HIS A 53 11.01 -7.36 0.83
N GLU A 54 11.38 -7.86 2.00
CA GLU A 54 10.99 -9.17 2.53
C GLU A 54 9.54 -9.13 3.03
N GLU A 55 8.60 -8.85 2.13
CA GLU A 55 7.22 -9.31 2.30
C GLU A 55 7.24 -10.81 2.64
N PRO A 56 6.31 -11.33 3.47
CA PRO A 56 6.33 -12.72 3.91
C PRO A 56 6.26 -13.63 2.69
N SER A 57 7.44 -14.14 2.31
CA SER A 57 7.60 -15.12 1.25
C SER A 57 6.98 -16.42 1.72
N THR A 58 5.68 -16.55 1.46
CA THR A 58 5.12 -17.84 1.11
C THR A 58 6.02 -18.44 0.02
N PRO A 59 6.41 -19.73 0.11
CA PRO A 59 7.29 -20.35 -0.86
C PRO A 59 6.49 -20.58 -2.14
N THR A 60 6.34 -19.55 -2.97
CA THR A 60 5.72 -19.66 -4.28
C THR A 60 6.76 -19.26 -5.32
N THR A 61 7.34 -20.27 -5.95
CA THR A 61 8.34 -20.26 -7.02
C THR A 61 7.89 -19.58 -8.33
N GLY A 62 6.88 -18.70 -8.28
CA GLY A 62 6.29 -18.06 -9.46
C GLY A 62 6.88 -16.67 -9.74
N SER A 63 7.18 -16.40 -11.01
CA SER A 63 7.44 -15.04 -11.53
C SER A 63 6.34 -14.07 -11.06
N LYS A 64 6.65 -12.77 -10.93
CA LYS A 64 5.65 -11.73 -10.63
C LYS A 64 4.43 -11.82 -11.55
N ASP A 65 4.64 -12.20 -12.80
CA ASP A 65 3.57 -12.40 -13.78
C ASP A 65 2.62 -13.54 -13.41
N GLU A 66 3.15 -14.58 -12.77
CA GLU A 66 2.35 -15.73 -12.31
C GLU A 66 1.50 -15.36 -11.10
N GLN A 67 2.05 -14.56 -10.18
CA GLN A 67 1.28 -14.03 -9.05
C GLN A 67 0.16 -13.10 -9.52
N VAL A 68 0.43 -12.23 -10.50
CA VAL A 68 -0.59 -11.38 -11.12
C VAL A 68 -1.67 -12.20 -11.81
N ARG A 69 -1.30 -13.25 -12.57
CA ARG A 69 -2.25 -14.17 -13.20
C ARG A 69 -3.16 -14.87 -12.19
N GLU A 70 -2.58 -15.37 -11.09
CA GLU A 70 -3.36 -16.02 -10.03
C GLU A 70 -4.32 -15.04 -9.34
N LEU A 71 -3.88 -13.81 -9.08
CA LEU A 71 -4.77 -12.76 -8.55
C LEU A 71 -5.91 -12.42 -9.52
N GLN A 72 -5.62 -12.29 -10.81
CA GLN A 72 -6.65 -12.04 -11.83
C GLN A 72 -7.66 -13.19 -11.90
N LYS A 73 -7.20 -14.44 -11.78
CA LYS A 73 -8.05 -15.63 -11.72
C LYS A 73 -8.98 -15.59 -10.50
N LYS A 74 -8.45 -15.25 -9.32
CA LYS A 74 -9.25 -15.09 -8.09
C LYS A 74 -10.30 -13.98 -8.24
N VAL A 75 -9.92 -12.83 -8.81
CA VAL A 75 -10.86 -11.73 -9.10
C VAL A 75 -11.97 -12.19 -10.04
N ALA A 76 -11.65 -12.94 -11.09
CA ALA A 76 -12.65 -13.50 -12.02
C ALA A 76 -13.60 -14.49 -11.34
N GLN A 77 -13.08 -15.34 -10.45
CA GLN A 77 -13.90 -16.26 -9.64
C GLN A 77 -14.86 -15.50 -8.72
N PHE A 78 -14.38 -14.49 -7.99
CA PHE A 78 -15.24 -13.68 -7.12
C PHE A 78 -16.30 -12.91 -7.92
N ARG A 79 -15.95 -12.35 -9.07
CA ARG A 79 -16.92 -11.69 -9.97
C ARG A 79 -18.04 -12.63 -10.39
N THR A 80 -17.74 -13.92 -10.63
CA THR A 80 -18.76 -14.91 -10.99
C THR A 80 -19.80 -15.12 -9.87
N ILE A 81 -19.38 -15.01 -8.62
CA ILE A 81 -20.25 -15.16 -7.44
C ILE A 81 -21.05 -13.88 -7.18
N LEU A 82 -20.41 -12.71 -7.31
CA LEU A 82 -21.01 -11.42 -6.96
C LEU A 82 -21.91 -10.86 -8.06
N ASN A 83 -21.60 -11.13 -9.32
CA ASN A 83 -22.34 -10.57 -10.45
C ASN A 83 -23.69 -11.27 -10.66
N CYS A 84 -24.67 -10.48 -11.10
CA CYS A 84 -26.01 -10.91 -11.43
C CYS A 84 -25.97 -12.07 -12.43
N ASN A 85 -26.74 -13.13 -12.13
CA ASN A 85 -26.78 -14.32 -12.99
C ASN A 85 -27.42 -14.10 -14.36
N VAL A 86 -28.12 -12.98 -14.56
CA VAL A 86 -28.79 -12.65 -15.82
C VAL A 86 -27.85 -11.93 -16.78
N CYS A 87 -27.25 -10.80 -16.35
CA CYS A 87 -26.35 -10.03 -17.22
C CYS A 87 -24.87 -10.37 -17.07
N LYS A 88 -24.46 -11.05 -15.98
CA LYS A 88 -23.07 -11.37 -15.62
C LYS A 88 -22.10 -10.18 -15.50
N ILE A 89 -22.61 -8.96 -15.62
CA ILE A 89 -21.85 -7.71 -15.63
C ILE A 89 -22.01 -6.95 -14.31
N ARG A 90 -23.26 -6.68 -13.90
CA ARG A 90 -23.56 -5.86 -12.72
C ARG A 90 -23.61 -6.70 -11.46
N VAL A 91 -23.23 -6.12 -10.33
CA VAL A 91 -23.28 -6.78 -9.02
C VAL A 91 -24.74 -6.97 -8.56
N LYS A 92 -24.99 -8.04 -7.82
CA LYS A 92 -26.28 -8.33 -7.19
C LYS A 92 -26.59 -7.29 -6.09
N ASN A 93 -27.74 -6.64 -6.16
CA ASN A 93 -28.16 -5.65 -5.16
C ASN A 93 -29.67 -5.67 -4.86
N THR A 94 -30.44 -6.56 -5.49
CA THR A 94 -31.89 -6.64 -5.31
C THR A 94 -32.33 -8.09 -5.12
N ILE A 95 -33.11 -8.35 -4.08
CA ILE A 95 -33.59 -9.67 -3.69
C ILE A 95 -35.09 -9.85 -3.97
N ILE A 96 -35.47 -11.06 -4.40
CA ILE A 96 -36.88 -11.49 -4.42
C ILE A 96 -37.18 -12.18 -3.09
N GLN A 97 -37.98 -11.58 -2.22
CA GLN A 97 -38.24 -12.08 -0.86
C GLN A 97 -38.92 -13.46 -0.83
N ARG A 98 -39.67 -13.83 -1.87
CA ARG A 98 -40.37 -15.13 -1.96
C ARG A 98 -39.44 -16.33 -2.10
N CYS A 99 -38.30 -16.17 -2.78
CA CYS A 99 -37.38 -17.26 -3.08
C CYS A 99 -35.91 -16.96 -2.74
N LEU A 100 -35.64 -15.77 -2.20
CA LEU A 100 -34.31 -15.31 -1.74
C LEU A 100 -33.21 -15.29 -2.82
N HIS A 101 -33.57 -15.34 -4.10
CA HIS A 101 -32.62 -15.14 -5.18
C HIS A 101 -32.34 -13.65 -5.40
N VAL A 102 -31.05 -13.34 -5.57
CA VAL A 102 -30.54 -11.96 -5.70
C VAL A 102 -30.03 -11.69 -7.12
N PHE A 103 -30.41 -10.54 -7.66
CA PHE A 103 -30.05 -10.07 -9.01
C PHE A 103 -29.64 -8.59 -8.94
N CYS A 104 -29.24 -8.00 -10.08
CA CYS A 104 -29.12 -6.55 -10.17
C CYS A 104 -30.51 -5.93 -10.42
N ALA A 105 -30.75 -4.73 -9.88
CA ALA A 105 -31.99 -3.98 -10.04
C ALA A 105 -32.46 -3.92 -11.50
N GLN A 106 -31.57 -3.55 -12.42
CA GLN A 106 -31.93 -3.37 -13.84
C GLN A 106 -32.43 -4.66 -14.51
N CYS A 107 -31.87 -5.83 -14.13
CA CYS A 107 -32.34 -7.10 -14.69
C CYS A 107 -33.68 -7.52 -14.09
N LEU A 108 -33.92 -7.21 -12.82
CA LEU A 108 -35.17 -7.55 -12.17
C LEU A 108 -36.30 -6.60 -12.60
N ASP A 109 -36.02 -5.32 -12.80
CA ASP A 109 -36.96 -4.32 -13.30
C ASP A 109 -37.39 -4.63 -14.74
N ALA A 110 -36.44 -4.98 -15.62
CA ALA A 110 -36.76 -5.44 -16.98
C ALA A 110 -37.65 -6.69 -16.98
N ASN A 111 -37.46 -7.58 -16.00
CA ASN A 111 -38.29 -8.77 -15.83
C ASN A 111 -39.73 -8.41 -15.38
N LEU A 112 -39.87 -7.46 -14.46
CA LEU A 112 -41.17 -6.92 -14.03
C LEU A 112 -41.91 -6.20 -15.17
N GLN A 113 -41.22 -5.33 -15.92
CA GLN A 113 -41.77 -4.55 -17.04
C GLN A 113 -42.25 -5.46 -18.19
N SER A 114 -41.49 -6.52 -18.50
CA SER A 114 -41.87 -7.50 -19.54
C SER A 114 -42.99 -8.47 -19.12
N ARG A 115 -43.63 -8.24 -17.96
CA ARG A 115 -44.65 -9.11 -17.34
C ARG A 115 -44.20 -10.57 -17.13
N LYS A 116 -42.90 -10.87 -17.21
CA LYS A 116 -42.32 -12.20 -16.99
C LYS A 116 -42.03 -12.45 -15.51
N ARG A 117 -43.01 -12.16 -14.63
CA ARG A 117 -42.91 -12.15 -13.16
C ARG A 117 -42.65 -13.53 -12.53
N LYS A 118 -41.55 -14.16 -12.92
CA LYS A 118 -41.04 -15.46 -12.49
C LYS A 118 -39.54 -15.34 -12.28
N CYS A 119 -39.06 -15.88 -11.17
CA CYS A 119 -37.63 -15.88 -10.84
C CYS A 119 -36.82 -16.56 -11.97
N PRO A 120 -35.76 -15.94 -12.50
CA PRO A 120 -34.89 -16.56 -13.52
C PRO A 120 -34.19 -17.85 -13.08
N VAL A 121 -34.08 -18.12 -11.77
CA VAL A 121 -33.38 -19.29 -11.23
C VAL A 121 -34.35 -20.43 -10.92
N CYS A 122 -35.46 -20.15 -10.21
CA CYS A 122 -36.38 -21.20 -9.74
C CYS A 122 -37.79 -21.12 -10.35
N ALA A 123 -38.04 -20.20 -11.29
CA ALA A 123 -39.34 -19.98 -11.93
C ALA A 123 -40.52 -19.63 -11.00
N MET A 124 -40.28 -19.44 -9.70
CA MET A 124 -41.29 -19.03 -8.73
C MET A 124 -41.87 -17.67 -9.10
N LYS A 125 -43.21 -17.57 -9.12
CA LYS A 125 -43.91 -16.30 -9.36
C LYS A 125 -43.66 -15.33 -8.20
N PHE A 126 -43.48 -14.06 -8.50
CA PHE A 126 -43.31 -13.00 -7.49
C PHE A 126 -44.06 -11.73 -7.94
N ALA A 127 -44.42 -10.88 -6.99
CA ALA A 127 -45.00 -9.56 -7.25
C ALA A 127 -43.94 -8.46 -7.06
N GLU A 128 -44.24 -7.25 -7.54
CA GLU A 128 -43.40 -6.08 -7.30
C GLU A 128 -43.23 -5.78 -5.80
N SER A 129 -44.26 -6.06 -5.00
CA SER A 129 -44.22 -5.97 -3.54
C SER A 129 -43.20 -6.90 -2.88
N ASP A 130 -42.75 -7.95 -3.56
CA ASP A 130 -41.78 -8.93 -3.06
C ASP A 130 -40.33 -8.54 -3.36
N VAL A 131 -40.11 -7.42 -4.06
CA VAL A 131 -38.79 -6.97 -4.47
C VAL A 131 -38.24 -5.96 -3.48
N ARG A 132 -37.01 -6.20 -3.00
CA ARG A 132 -36.32 -5.29 -2.08
C ARG A 132 -34.88 -5.07 -2.53
N THR A 133 -34.46 -3.81 -2.53
CA THR A 133 -33.05 -3.44 -2.71
C THR A 133 -32.33 -3.62 -1.39
N LEU A 134 -31.13 -4.20 -1.42
CA LEU A 134 -30.28 -4.41 -0.26
C LEU A 134 -29.42 -3.15 -0.05
N PRO A 135 -29.69 -2.32 0.98
CA PRO A 135 -28.91 -1.12 1.23
C PRO A 135 -27.48 -1.45 1.62
N GLY A 136 -26.52 -0.69 1.10
CA GLY A 136 -25.11 -0.76 1.49
C GLY A 136 -24.33 -1.96 0.95
N LEU A 137 -24.93 -2.77 0.07
CA LEU A 137 -24.21 -3.93 -0.46
C LEU A 137 -23.15 -3.51 -1.49
N PHE A 138 -23.37 -2.46 -2.31
CA PHE A 138 -22.41 -2.02 -3.35
C PHE A 138 -22.53 -0.55 -3.80
N ASP A 139 -23.04 0.35 -2.96
CA ASP A 139 -23.05 1.80 -3.27
C ASP A 139 -21.72 2.43 -2.83
N ALA A 140 -20.73 2.43 -3.72
CA ALA A 140 -19.48 3.19 -3.61
C ALA A 140 -19.06 3.70 -4.99
#